data_AF-A0A1I0PBC2-F1
#
_entry.id   AF-A0A1I0PBC2-F1
#
_cell.length_a   1.000
_cell.length_b   1.000
_cell.length_c   1.000
_cell.angle_alpha   90.00
_cell.angle_beta   90.00
_cell.angle_gamma   90.00
#
_symmetry.space_group_name_H-M   'P 1'
#
loop_
_entity.id
_entity.type
_entity.pdbx_description
1 polymer ?
#
loop_
_entity_poly.entity_id
_entity_poly.type
_entity_poly.pdbx_seq_one_letter_code
_entity_poly.pdbx_strand_id
1 'polypeptide(L)'
;MNFYPRKLFVVVGNPHSGKTRTIQHLFQRKQFYAFKQPIKLDAGWLEKFIVINAPPPYAVTEDHLQRIKSVIQYHHAADTSFLLNLSLIFDSSMLDVKKIFTYFNQSAFEIYYLVLTSSWLDKKIICPAMLTQLELQVKNGSIHMFDRLITQSELRFRERVEEVKEFIRKILDGRSETTL
;
A
#
# COMPACT_ATOMS: atom_id res chain seq x y z
N MET A 1 -18.96 -21.20 8.45
CA MET A 1 -18.42 -20.29 7.41
C MET A 1 -16.99 -19.96 7.79
N ASN A 2 -16.00 -20.35 6.99
CA ASN A 2 -14.62 -19.93 7.20
C ASN A 2 -14.52 -18.45 6.81
N PHE A 3 -14.41 -17.58 7.81
CA PHE A 3 -14.25 -16.15 7.61
C PHE A 3 -12.78 -15.90 7.30
N TYR A 4 -12.39 -15.94 6.03
CA TYR A 4 -11.06 -15.49 5.64
C TYR A 4 -11.05 -13.96 5.70
N PRO A 5 -10.23 -13.35 6.57
CA PRO A 5 -10.14 -11.91 6.62
C PRO A 5 -9.69 -11.38 5.26
N ARG A 6 -10.34 -10.32 4.79
CA ARG A 6 -9.97 -9.68 3.52
C ARG A 6 -8.57 -9.10 3.66
N LYS A 7 -7.79 -9.16 2.59
CA LYS A 7 -6.42 -8.65 2.55
C LYS A 7 -6.39 -7.17 2.16
N LEU A 8 -5.59 -6.39 2.87
CA LEU A 8 -5.34 -4.98 2.59
C LEU A 8 -3.84 -4.74 2.42
N PHE A 9 -3.42 -4.43 1.18
CA PHE A 9 -2.05 -4.07 0.86
C PHE A 9 -1.88 -2.54 0.88
N VAL A 10 -0.94 -2.06 1.69
CA VAL A 10 -0.68 -0.64 1.90
C VAL A 10 0.74 -0.31 1.44
N VAL A 11 0.88 0.26 0.25
CA VAL A 11 2.18 0.71 -0.28
C VAL A 11 2.58 2.02 0.39
N VAL A 12 3.56 1.97 1.29
CA VAL A 12 3.98 3.13 2.09
C VAL A 12 5.39 3.61 1.72
N GLY A 13 5.69 4.84 2.09
CA GLY A 13 7.04 5.42 2.00
C GLY A 13 7.01 6.93 1.94
N ASN A 14 8.18 7.55 1.86
CA ASN A 14 8.32 9.01 1.76
C ASN A 14 7.47 9.61 0.63
N PRO A 15 7.09 10.90 0.72
CA PRO A 15 6.65 11.64 -0.45
C PRO A 15 7.60 11.39 -1.62
N HIS A 16 7.06 11.25 -2.83
CA HIS A 16 7.83 10.99 -4.07
C HIS A 16 8.54 9.64 -4.17
N SER A 17 8.27 8.66 -3.30
CA SER A 17 8.89 7.32 -3.38
C SER A 17 8.48 6.44 -4.58
N GLY A 18 7.72 7.02 -5.51
CA GLY A 18 7.22 6.33 -6.69
C GLY A 18 6.04 5.39 -6.41
N LYS A 19 5.38 5.49 -5.25
CA LYS A 19 4.24 4.62 -4.87
C LYS A 19 3.18 4.51 -5.97
N THR A 20 2.70 5.64 -6.46
CA THR A 20 1.71 5.68 -7.55
C THR A 20 2.25 5.02 -8.81
N ARG A 21 3.51 5.30 -9.18
CA ARG A 21 4.15 4.69 -10.35
C ARG A 21 4.28 3.17 -10.19
N THR A 22 4.60 2.69 -8.99
CA THR A 22 4.69 1.26 -8.65
C THR A 22 3.34 0.60 -8.88
N ILE A 23 2.26 1.17 -8.34
CA ILE A 23 0.90 0.64 -8.52
C ILE A 23 0.49 0.68 -9.99
N GLN A 24 0.76 1.77 -10.70
CA GLN A 24 0.48 1.88 -12.14
C GLN A 24 1.20 0.81 -12.97
N HIS A 25 2.45 0.50 -12.63
CA HIS A 25 3.20 -0.58 -13.28
C HIS A 25 2.65 -1.97 -12.92
N LEU A 26 2.33 -2.22 -11.65
CA LEU A 26 1.77 -3.49 -11.18
C LEU A 26 0.50 -3.87 -11.95
N PHE A 27 -0.39 -2.91 -12.20
CA PHE A 27 -1.67 -3.12 -12.88
C PHE A 27 -1.64 -2.78 -14.38
N GLN A 28 -0.48 -2.34 -14.91
CA GLN A 28 -0.34 -1.84 -16.28
C GLN A 28 -1.42 -0.78 -16.66
N ARG A 29 -1.74 0.11 -15.71
CA ARG A 29 -2.80 1.12 -15.84
C ARG A 29 -2.33 2.49 -15.40
N LYS A 30 -2.74 3.54 -16.12
CA LYS A 30 -2.42 4.93 -15.75
C LYS A 30 -3.36 5.49 -14.68
N GLN A 31 -4.61 5.04 -14.64
CA GLN A 31 -5.66 5.58 -13.79
C GLN A 31 -6.46 4.47 -13.12
N PHE A 32 -6.95 4.77 -11.91
CA PHE A 32 -7.76 3.87 -11.10
C PHE A 32 -9.05 4.57 -10.69
N TYR A 33 -10.16 3.85 -10.82
CA TYR A 33 -11.50 4.34 -10.50
C TYR A 33 -12.04 3.50 -9.35
N ALA A 34 -11.90 3.99 -8.13
CA ALA A 34 -12.11 3.20 -6.91
C ALA A 34 -13.55 2.65 -6.74
N PHE A 35 -14.55 3.29 -7.37
CA PHE A 35 -15.97 2.85 -7.34
C PHE A 35 -16.37 1.99 -8.54
N LYS A 36 -15.42 1.63 -9.42
CA LYS A 36 -15.66 0.66 -10.51
C LYS A 36 -15.41 -0.77 -10.04
N GLN A 37 -15.68 -1.73 -10.92
CA GLN A 37 -15.48 -3.14 -10.65
C GLN A 37 -14.02 -3.46 -10.29
N PRO A 38 -13.80 -4.49 -9.43
CA PRO A 38 -12.47 -5.00 -9.10
C PRO A 38 -11.65 -5.41 -10.31
N ILE A 39 -10.33 -5.19 -10.23
CA ILE A 39 -9.39 -5.39 -11.33
C ILE A 39 -8.32 -6.42 -10.98
N LYS A 40 -7.84 -7.18 -11.97
CA LYS A 40 -6.71 -8.10 -11.80
C LYS A 40 -5.40 -7.35 -12.06
N LEU A 41 -4.29 -7.82 -11.47
CA LEU A 41 -2.95 -7.32 -11.82
C LEU A 41 -2.64 -7.60 -13.30
N ASP A 42 -2.75 -8.86 -13.70
CA ASP A 42 -2.63 -9.32 -15.08
C ASP A 42 -3.54 -10.52 -15.35
N ALA A 43 -3.56 -11.02 -16.59
CA ALA A 43 -4.45 -12.11 -17.01
C ALA A 43 -4.23 -13.42 -16.24
N GLY A 44 -3.02 -13.64 -15.69
CA GLY A 44 -2.65 -14.83 -14.92
C GLY A 44 -3.09 -14.81 -13.46
N TRP A 45 -3.70 -13.72 -12.97
CA TRP A 45 -4.17 -13.63 -11.59
C TRP A 45 -5.65 -14.00 -11.49
N LEU A 46 -6.01 -14.78 -10.47
CA LEU A 46 -7.39 -15.06 -10.11
C LEU A 46 -7.96 -13.94 -9.23
N GLU A 47 -7.16 -13.50 -8.25
CA GLU A 47 -7.51 -12.46 -7.30
C GLU A 47 -7.81 -11.12 -7.98
N LYS A 48 -8.86 -10.45 -7.50
CA LYS A 48 -9.20 -9.09 -7.94
C LYS A 48 -8.98 -8.09 -6.81
N PHE A 49 -8.62 -6.89 -7.22
CA PHE A 49 -8.23 -5.81 -6.33
C PHE A 49 -9.13 -4.60 -6.53
N ILE A 50 -9.42 -3.92 -5.42
CA ILE A 50 -9.87 -2.54 -5.43
C ILE A 50 -8.67 -1.65 -5.11
N VAL A 51 -8.29 -0.82 -6.08
CA VAL A 51 -7.19 0.14 -5.93
C VAL A 51 -7.74 1.48 -5.43
N ILE A 52 -7.42 1.83 -4.19
CA ILE A 52 -7.72 3.12 -3.58
C ILE A 52 -6.51 4.02 -3.79
N ASN A 53 -6.52 4.78 -4.89
CA ASN A 53 -5.48 5.77 -5.10
C ASN A 53 -5.56 6.87 -4.02
N ALA A 54 -4.43 7.14 -3.39
CA ALA A 54 -4.22 8.36 -2.65
C ALA A 54 -4.36 9.57 -3.58
N PRO A 55 -4.84 10.71 -3.06
CA PRO A 55 -4.68 11.98 -3.74
C PRO A 55 -3.17 12.36 -3.79
N PRO A 56 -2.79 13.52 -4.36
CA PRO A 56 -1.38 13.95 -4.45
C PRO A 56 -0.61 13.80 -3.12
N PRO A 57 0.74 13.77 -3.12
CA PRO A 57 1.57 13.43 -1.95
C PRO A 57 1.33 14.25 -0.68
N TYR A 58 0.62 15.38 -0.79
CA TYR A 58 0.28 16.34 0.27
C TYR A 58 -1.24 16.50 0.44
N ALA A 59 -1.98 15.41 0.23
CA ALA A 59 -3.41 15.39 0.50
C ALA A 59 -3.69 15.38 2.00
N VAL A 60 -4.75 16.08 2.41
CA VAL A 60 -5.22 16.07 3.79
C VAL A 60 -5.59 14.63 4.19
N THR A 61 -5.03 14.16 5.31
CA THR A 61 -5.23 12.79 5.80
C THR A 61 -6.69 12.48 6.05
N GLU A 62 -7.47 13.44 6.56
CA GLU A 62 -8.89 13.26 6.84
C GLU A 62 -9.69 12.95 5.57
N ASP A 63 -9.50 13.71 4.50
CA ASP A 63 -10.18 13.48 3.21
C ASP A 63 -9.81 12.10 2.64
N HIS A 64 -8.54 11.72 2.77
CA HIS A 64 -8.10 10.41 2.35
C HIS A 64 -8.74 9.30 3.18
N LEU A 65 -8.82 9.46 4.50
CA LEU A 65 -9.47 8.51 5.39
C LEU A 65 -10.97 8.36 5.04
N GLN A 66 -11.67 9.45 4.78
CA GLN A 66 -13.08 9.43 4.35
C GLN A 66 -13.24 8.68 3.02
N ARG A 67 -12.34 8.90 2.07
CA ARG A 67 -12.31 8.16 0.80
C ARG A 67 -12.07 6.66 1.01
N ILE A 68 -11.10 6.30 1.85
CA ILE A 68 -10.81 4.89 2.18
C ILE A 68 -12.06 4.22 2.74
N LYS A 69 -12.70 4.83 3.76
CA LYS A 69 -13.93 4.33 4.37
C LYS A 69 -15.05 4.16 3.35
N SER A 70 -15.26 5.17 2.50
CA SER A 70 -16.31 5.16 1.48
C SER A 70 -16.12 4.03 0.46
N VAL A 71 -14.88 3.81 0.00
CA VAL A 71 -14.58 2.76 -0.98
C VAL A 71 -14.70 1.37 -0.36
N ILE A 72 -14.21 1.19 0.87
CA ILE A 72 -14.36 -0.08 1.60
C ILE A 72 -15.85 -0.42 1.79
N GLN A 73 -16.65 0.56 2.21
CA GLN A 73 -18.09 0.39 2.41
C GLN A 73 -18.82 0.04 1.11
N TYR A 74 -18.49 0.74 0.01
CA TYR A 74 -19.08 0.48 -1.29
C TYR A 74 -18.81 -0.96 -1.78
N HIS A 75 -17.60 -1.48 -1.51
CA HIS A 75 -17.19 -2.84 -1.88
C HIS A 75 -17.32 -3.85 -0.74
N HIS A 76 -18.14 -3.59 0.29
CA HIS A 76 -18.20 -4.47 1.47
C HIS A 76 -18.58 -5.91 1.13
N ALA A 77 -19.51 -6.10 0.18
CA ALA A 77 -19.99 -7.40 -0.27
C ALA A 77 -19.11 -8.07 -1.33
N ALA A 78 -18.10 -7.37 -1.88
CA ALA A 78 -17.23 -7.92 -2.90
C ALA A 78 -16.12 -8.76 -2.25
N ASP A 79 -16.00 -10.02 -2.66
CA ASP A 79 -14.90 -10.91 -2.24
C ASP A 79 -13.61 -10.53 -2.98
N THR A 80 -12.91 -9.51 -2.45
CA THR A 80 -11.76 -8.89 -3.11
C THR A 80 -10.78 -8.30 -2.10
N SER A 81 -9.51 -8.29 -2.50
CA SER A 81 -8.43 -7.60 -1.79
C SER A 81 -8.43 -6.09 -2.08
N PHE A 82 -7.92 -5.30 -1.14
CA PHE A 82 -7.72 -3.86 -1.32
C PHE A 82 -6.24 -3.54 -1.48
N LEU A 83 -5.93 -2.54 -2.31
CA LEU A 83 -4.59 -2.00 -2.44
C LEU A 83 -4.65 -0.48 -2.42
N LEU A 84 -3.82 0.16 -1.60
CA LEU A 84 -3.75 1.61 -1.52
C LEU A 84 -2.31 2.07 -1.27
N ASN A 85 -2.03 3.35 -1.51
CA ASN A 85 -0.76 3.96 -1.18
C ASN A 85 -0.89 5.01 -0.07
N LEU A 86 0.13 5.17 0.77
CA LEU A 86 0.20 6.23 1.78
C LEU A 86 1.58 6.86 1.82
N SER A 87 1.63 8.18 2.03
CA SER A 87 2.88 8.86 2.36
C SER A 87 3.10 8.82 3.87
N LEU A 88 4.31 8.50 4.30
CA LEU A 88 4.69 8.54 5.71
C LEU A 88 5.04 9.98 6.09
N ILE A 89 4.15 10.63 6.83
CA ILE A 89 4.32 11.98 7.38
C ILE A 89 3.88 11.92 8.85
N PHE A 90 4.78 12.28 9.77
CA PHE A 90 4.59 12.17 11.23
C PHE A 90 4.90 13.49 11.93
N ASP A 91 4.31 14.58 11.45
CA ASP A 91 4.61 15.96 11.88
C ASP A 91 3.45 16.65 12.61
N SER A 92 2.37 15.93 12.94
CA SER A 92 1.13 16.46 13.52
C SER A 92 0.41 17.51 12.66
N SER A 93 0.77 17.65 11.38
CA SER A 93 0.06 18.49 10.43
C SER A 93 -1.24 17.83 9.94
N MET A 94 -1.95 18.52 9.06
CA MET A 94 -3.11 17.97 8.34
C MET A 94 -2.75 16.79 7.43
N LEU A 95 -1.46 16.55 7.19
CA LEU A 95 -0.93 15.44 6.39
C LEU A 95 -0.45 14.27 7.25
N ASP A 96 -0.49 14.39 8.59
CA ASP A 96 -0.05 13.35 9.50
C ASP A 96 -0.91 12.09 9.32
N VAL A 97 -0.26 10.95 9.04
CA VAL A 97 -0.92 9.70 8.66
C VAL A 97 -1.46 8.90 9.86
N LYS A 98 -1.16 9.28 11.12
CA LYS A 98 -1.52 8.53 12.33
C LYS A 98 -3.00 8.17 12.43
N LYS A 99 -3.89 9.05 11.96
CA LYS A 99 -5.34 8.79 11.94
C LYS A 99 -5.72 7.59 11.06
N ILE A 100 -5.03 7.41 9.94
CA ILE A 100 -5.26 6.27 9.03
C ILE A 100 -4.76 4.98 9.69
N PHE A 101 -3.59 5.00 10.34
CA PHE A 101 -3.10 3.83 11.10
C PHE A 101 -4.03 3.47 12.25
N THR A 102 -4.57 4.46 12.97
CA THR A 102 -5.54 4.23 14.04
C THR A 102 -6.77 3.49 13.52
N TYR A 103 -7.29 3.88 12.36
CA TYR A 103 -8.40 3.19 11.71
C TYR A 103 -8.04 1.76 11.28
N PHE A 104 -6.88 1.55 10.66
CA PHE A 104 -6.41 0.22 10.24
C PHE A 104 -6.18 -0.73 11.42
N ASN A 105 -5.63 -0.23 12.52
CA ASN A 105 -5.42 -0.98 13.76
C ASN A 105 -6.70 -1.53 14.39
N GLN A 106 -7.85 -0.92 14.08
CA GLN A 106 -9.17 -1.33 14.58
C GLN A 106 -9.94 -2.18 13.57
N SER A 107 -9.39 -2.37 12.36
CA SER A 107 -10.08 -3.06 11.28
C SER A 107 -9.86 -4.58 11.33
N ALA A 108 -10.81 -5.33 10.77
CA ALA A 108 -10.72 -6.80 10.66
C ALA A 108 -9.95 -7.26 9.40
N PHE A 109 -9.25 -6.35 8.72
CA PHE A 109 -8.43 -6.70 7.56
C PHE A 109 -7.15 -7.39 8.00
N GLU A 110 -6.68 -8.29 7.14
CA GLU A 110 -5.31 -8.79 7.17
C GLU A 110 -4.43 -7.79 6.41
N ILE A 111 -3.65 -6.98 7.13
CA ILE A 111 -2.97 -5.81 6.56
C ILE A 111 -1.49 -6.09 6.30
N TYR A 112 -1.02 -5.68 5.14
CA TYR A 112 0.36 -5.82 4.68
C TYR A 112 0.91 -4.45 4.27
N TYR A 113 1.83 -3.90 5.05
CA TYR A 113 2.50 -2.63 4.76
C TYR A 113 3.75 -2.88 3.92
N LEU A 114 3.71 -2.44 2.65
CA LEU A 114 4.78 -2.59 1.68
C LEU A 114 5.60 -1.30 1.63
N VAL A 115 6.70 -1.27 2.39
CA VAL A 115 7.51 -0.07 2.60
C VAL A 115 8.53 0.09 1.46
N LEU A 116 8.31 1.10 0.62
CA LEU A 116 9.26 1.49 -0.42
C LEU A 116 10.29 2.46 0.19
N THR A 117 11.49 1.97 0.50
CA THR A 117 12.44 2.75 1.31
C THR A 117 13.17 3.82 0.52
N SER A 118 13.37 3.64 -0.79
CA SER A 118 14.06 4.61 -1.63
C SER A 118 13.13 5.41 -2.52
N SER A 119 13.50 6.67 -2.74
CA SER A 119 12.74 7.58 -3.59
C SER A 119 13.06 7.45 -5.08
N TRP A 120 12.05 7.73 -5.92
CA TRP A 120 12.21 7.73 -7.37
C TRP A 120 12.85 9.03 -7.88
N LEU A 121 12.44 10.16 -7.29
CA LEU A 121 12.85 11.50 -7.75
C LEU A 121 14.15 11.98 -7.10
N ASP A 122 14.29 11.78 -5.79
CA ASP A 122 15.44 12.21 -5.02
C ASP A 122 16.17 11.01 -4.42
N LYS A 123 17.46 11.16 -4.08
CA LYS A 123 18.25 10.11 -3.40
C LYS A 123 17.84 9.93 -1.92
N LYS A 124 16.63 10.35 -1.55
CA LYS A 124 16.14 10.24 -0.19
C LYS A 124 15.71 8.81 0.10
N ILE A 125 16.10 8.36 1.27
CA ILE A 125 15.73 7.07 1.84
C ILE A 125 14.87 7.36 3.07
N ILE A 126 13.96 6.45 3.42
CA ILE A 126 13.26 6.52 4.70
C ILE A 126 14.31 6.48 5.81
N CYS A 127 14.30 7.49 6.67
CA CYS A 127 15.24 7.54 7.78
C CYS A 127 14.85 6.54 8.89
N PRO A 128 15.81 6.04 9.68
CA PRO A 128 15.52 5.08 10.76
C PRO A 128 14.44 5.57 11.73
N ALA A 129 14.45 6.86 12.08
CA ALA A 129 13.43 7.44 12.97
C ALA A 129 12.00 7.30 12.42
N MET A 130 11.82 7.39 11.10
CA MET A 130 10.52 7.22 10.46
C MET A 130 10.07 5.75 10.44
N LEU A 131 11.00 4.81 10.31
CA LEU A 131 10.70 3.38 10.44
C LEU A 131 10.29 3.03 11.87
N THR A 132 11.02 3.52 12.87
CA THR A 132 10.64 3.37 14.28
C THR A 132 9.25 3.97 14.54
N GLN A 133 8.95 5.15 13.99
CA GLN A 133 7.60 5.72 14.10
C GLN A 133 6.54 4.84 13.43
N LEU A 134 6.82 4.26 12.26
CA LEU A 134 5.91 3.34 11.59
C LEU A 134 5.63 2.10 12.46
N GLU A 135 6.68 1.46 12.98
CA GLU A 135 6.59 0.29 13.86
C GLU A 135 5.78 0.59 15.13
N LEU A 136 5.98 1.76 15.74
CA LEU A 136 5.20 2.19 16.91
C LEU A 136 3.72 2.43 16.63
N GLN A 137 3.37 2.84 15.40
CA GLN A 137 1.99 3.15 15.01
C GLN A 137 1.24 1.93 14.48
N VAL A 138 1.92 0.96 13.86
CA VAL A 138 1.30 -0.24 13.30
C VAL A 138 1.10 -1.28 14.42
N LYS A 139 -0.15 -1.50 14.80
CA LYS A 139 -0.56 -2.51 15.80
C LYS A 139 -1.29 -3.70 15.17
N ASN A 140 -1.86 -3.51 13.97
CA ASN A 140 -2.45 -4.58 13.17
C ASN A 140 -1.81 -4.62 11.78
N GLY A 141 -1.26 -5.77 11.42
CA GLY A 141 -0.64 -6.04 10.12
C GLY A 141 0.87 -6.28 10.18
N SER A 142 1.43 -6.67 9.04
CA SER A 142 2.85 -6.98 8.88
C SER A 142 3.56 -5.90 8.07
N ILE A 143 4.77 -5.52 8.48
CA ILE A 143 5.60 -4.52 7.78
C ILE A 143 6.64 -5.24 6.94
N HIS A 144 6.76 -4.89 5.66
CA HIS A 144 7.66 -5.53 4.73
C HIS A 144 8.44 -4.50 3.93
N MET A 145 9.76 -4.61 3.97
CA MET A 145 10.69 -3.61 3.48
C MET A 145 11.17 -3.95 2.07
N PHE A 146 11.18 -2.95 1.18
CA PHE A 146 11.74 -3.05 -0.17
C PHE A 146 12.91 -2.07 -0.29
N ASP A 147 14.12 -2.57 -0.03
CA ASP A 147 15.34 -1.78 0.16
C ASP A 147 16.08 -1.40 -1.13
N ARG A 148 15.58 -1.85 -2.28
CA ARG A 148 16.19 -1.56 -3.58
C ARG A 148 16.28 -0.06 -3.81
N LEU A 149 17.49 0.43 -4.06
CA LEU A 149 17.76 1.84 -4.39
C LEU A 149 17.46 2.14 -5.86
N ILE A 150 16.37 2.86 -6.13
CA ILE A 150 15.80 3.00 -7.48
C ILE A 150 15.98 4.37 -8.17
N THR A 151 16.59 5.36 -7.52
CA THR A 151 16.64 6.76 -8.00
C THR A 151 16.94 6.88 -9.50
N GLN A 152 15.96 7.36 -10.27
CA GLN A 152 16.02 7.54 -11.74
C GLN A 152 16.51 6.32 -12.56
N SER A 153 16.47 5.10 -12.00
CA SER A 153 16.88 3.88 -12.69
C SER A 153 15.65 3.06 -13.05
N GLU A 154 15.27 3.06 -14.33
CA GLU A 154 14.11 2.30 -14.81
C GLU A 154 14.26 0.79 -14.62
N LEU A 155 15.47 0.26 -14.80
CA LEU A 155 15.75 -1.15 -14.54
C LEU A 155 15.47 -1.50 -13.07
N ARG A 156 16.07 -0.77 -12.14
CA ARG A 156 15.88 -1.03 -10.70
C ARG A 156 14.46 -0.80 -10.25
N PHE A 157 13.77 0.16 -10.86
CA PHE A 157 12.35 0.38 -10.61
C PHE A 157 11.50 -0.82 -11.05
N ARG A 158 11.76 -1.40 -12.24
CA ARG A 158 11.08 -2.63 -12.69
C ARG A 158 11.35 -3.81 -11.76
N GLU A 159 12.60 -4.00 -11.34
CA GLU A 159 12.96 -5.05 -10.39
C GLU A 159 12.20 -4.91 -9.07
N ARG A 160 12.10 -3.70 -8.51
CA ARG A 160 11.30 -3.44 -7.30
C ARG A 160 9.80 -3.74 -7.51
N VAL A 161 9.26 -3.42 -8.68
CA VAL A 161 7.86 -3.73 -9.01
C VAL A 161 7.65 -5.25 -9.02
N GLU A 162 8.56 -6.01 -9.62
CA GLU A 162 8.48 -7.47 -9.63
C GLU A 162 8.62 -8.06 -8.22
N GLU A 163 9.53 -7.53 -7.38
CA GLU A 163 9.63 -7.93 -5.97
C GLU A 163 8.31 -7.72 -5.22
N VAL A 164 7.67 -6.55 -5.38
CA VAL A 164 6.36 -6.25 -4.79
C VAL A 164 5.29 -7.21 -5.31
N LYS A 165 5.30 -7.49 -6.61
CA LYS A 165 4.35 -8.40 -7.27
C LYS A 165 4.49 -9.84 -6.75
N GLU A 166 5.71 -10.34 -6.65
CA GLU A 166 6.01 -11.67 -6.12
C GLU A 166 5.62 -11.78 -4.65
N PHE A 167 5.88 -10.74 -3.87
CA PHE A 167 5.47 -10.72 -2.47
C PHE A 167 3.95 -10.82 -2.32
N ILE A 168 3.19 -9.98 -3.04
CA ILE A 168 1.72 -10.03 -3.06
C ILE A 168 1.23 -11.44 -3.46
N ARG A 169 1.89 -12.08 -4.43
CA ARG A 169 1.55 -13.44 -4.87
C ARG A 169 1.75 -14.45 -3.75
N LYS A 170 2.89 -14.42 -3.06
CA LYS A 170 3.18 -15.32 -1.92
C LYS A 170 2.12 -15.21 -0.84
N ILE A 171 1.70 -13.99 -0.50
CA ILE A 171 0.63 -13.75 0.49
C ILE A 171 -0.72 -14.29 0.03
N LEU A 172 -1.05 -14.13 -1.26
CA LEU A 172 -2.33 -14.60 -1.79
C LEU A 172 -2.38 -16.12 -1.94
N ASP A 173 -1.25 -16.75 -2.27
CA ASP A 173 -1.11 -18.20 -2.38
C ASP A 173 -0.97 -18.90 -1.01
N GLY A 174 -0.96 -18.14 0.10
CA GLY A 174 -0.79 -18.67 1.45
C GLY A 174 0.64 -19.15 1.77
N ARG A 175 1.63 -18.69 1.03
CA ARG A 175 3.06 -19.03 1.16
C ARG A 175 3.84 -17.95 1.92
N SER A 176 3.29 -17.44 3.01
CA SER A 176 3.93 -16.42 3.84
C SER A 176 4.87 -17.10 4.85
N GLU A 177 6.18 -16.94 4.68
CA GLU A 177 7.12 -17.16 5.78
C GLU A 177 6.95 -16.01 6.78
N THR A 178 6.60 -16.37 8.02
CA THR A 178 6.49 -15.47 9.16
C THR A 178 7.83 -14.75 9.34
N THR A 179 7.90 -13.44 9.08
CA THR A 179 9.10 -12.64 9.36
C THR A 179 8.74 -11.55 10.36
N LEU A 180 9.41 -11.62 11.52
CA LEU A 180 9.38 -10.68 12.64
C LEU A 180 10.05 -9.35 12.27
#